data_AF-A0AAJ6TT93-F1
#
_entry.id   AF-A0AAJ6TT93-F1
#
_cell.length_a   1.000
_cell.length_b   1.000
_cell.length_c   1.000
_cell.angle_alpha   90.00
_cell.angle_beta   90.00
_cell.angle_gamma   90.00
#
_symmetry.space_group_name_H-M   'P 1'
#
loop_
_entity.id
_entity.type
_entity.pdbx_description
1 polymer ?
#
loop_
_entity_poly.entity_id
_entity_poly.type
_entity_poly.pdbx_seq_one_letter_code
_entity_poly.pdbx_strand_id
1 'polypeptide(L)'
;MKAFSMKNSVFLLAILVLTYTLHIEAQQCHPSGRIRGTNPPPDQCNQENDSDCCKKGKYYTTYKCSPPVSRSTKATLTLNSFQKGGDGGAPSECDNQYHSDDTPVVALSTG
;
A
#
# COMPACT_ATOMS: atom_id res chain seq x y z
N MET A 1 -13.02 15.26 52.76
CA MET A 1 -12.74 14.32 51.66
C MET A 1 -13.81 14.53 50.58
N LYS A 2 -13.46 15.15 49.45
CA LYS A 2 -14.44 15.43 48.39
C LYS A 2 -14.80 14.10 47.72
N ALA A 3 -16.04 13.66 47.88
CA ALA A 3 -16.55 12.48 47.18
C ALA A 3 -16.40 12.75 45.68
N PHE A 4 -15.43 12.09 45.04
CA PHE A 4 -15.30 12.13 43.60
C PHE A 4 -16.60 11.53 43.05
N SER A 5 -17.41 12.36 42.39
CA SER A 5 -18.70 11.93 41.85
C SER A 5 -18.45 10.78 40.88
N MET A 6 -18.80 9.57 41.28
CA MET A 6 -18.58 8.33 40.52
C MET A 6 -19.22 8.42 39.12
N LYS A 7 -20.32 9.18 38.99
CA LYS A 7 -20.97 9.51 37.71
C LYS A 7 -20.06 10.29 36.75
N ASN A 8 -19.33 11.30 37.25
CA ASN A 8 -18.44 12.10 36.42
C ASN A 8 -17.23 11.28 35.95
N SER A 9 -16.73 10.36 36.79
CA SER A 9 -15.64 9.45 36.43
C SER A 9 -16.06 8.43 35.37
N VAL A 10 -17.26 7.86 35.49
CA VAL A 10 -17.79 6.92 34.49
C VAL A 10 -18.05 7.62 33.16
N PHE A 11 -18.56 8.86 33.19
CA PHE A 11 -18.78 9.66 31.98
C PHE A 11 -17.48 10.01 31.25
N LEU A 12 -16.44 10.42 31.99
CA LEU A 12 -15.10 10.65 31.44
C LEU A 12 -14.48 9.38 30.83
N LEU A 13 -14.63 8.23 31.51
CA LEU A 13 -14.15 6.95 31.00
C LEU A 13 -14.90 6.56 29.71
N ALA A 14 -16.21 6.77 29.65
CA ALA A 14 -17.00 6.51 28.45
C ALA A 14 -16.59 7.40 27.27
N ILE A 15 -16.31 8.68 27.49
CA ILE A 15 -15.78 9.59 26.46
C ILE A 15 -14.41 9.10 25.97
N LEU A 16 -13.48 8.76 26.88
CA LEU A 16 -12.17 8.22 26.51
C LEU A 16 -12.32 6.97 25.64
N VAL A 17 -13.12 5.99 26.07
CA VAL A 17 -13.37 4.76 25.30
C VAL A 17 -13.95 5.08 23.92
N LEU A 18 -14.95 5.96 23.83
CA LEU A 18 -15.54 6.39 22.55
C LEU A 18 -14.52 7.06 21.63
N THR A 19 -13.67 7.95 22.16
CA THR A 19 -12.62 8.61 21.37
C THR A 19 -11.54 7.62 20.89
N TYR A 20 -11.18 6.63 21.72
CA TYR A 20 -10.26 5.57 21.31
C TYR A 20 -10.87 4.66 20.24
N THR A 21 -12.16 4.30 20.35
CA THR A 21 -12.82 3.46 19.33
C THR A 21 -12.97 4.17 17.99
N LEU A 22 -13.26 5.48 17.99
CA LEU A 22 -13.35 6.28 16.77
C LEU A 22 -11.99 6.48 16.08
N HIS A 23 -10.88 6.37 16.82
CA HIS A 23 -9.54 6.51 16.25
C HIS A 23 -9.10 5.28 15.43
N ILE A 24 -9.62 4.09 15.75
CA ILE A 24 -9.20 2.84 15.10
C ILE A 24 -9.73 2.73 13.66
N GLU A 25 -10.94 3.24 13.37
CA GLU A 25 -11.54 3.09 12.04
C GLU A 25 -10.95 4.04 10.99
N ALA A 26 -10.39 5.19 11.39
CA ALA A 26 -9.83 6.16 10.46
C ALA A 26 -8.47 5.76 9.86
N GLN A 27 -7.86 4.66 10.34
CA GLN A 27 -6.48 4.28 10.01
C GLN A 27 -6.35 3.00 9.18
N GLN A 28 -7.46 2.37 8.79
CA GLN A 28 -7.43 1.15 7.98
C GLN A 28 -7.47 1.49 6.48
N CYS A 29 -6.44 1.02 5.76
CA CYS A 29 -6.41 1.10 4.30
C CYS A 29 -7.37 0.07 3.70
N HIS A 30 -8.31 0.55 2.89
CA HIS A 30 -9.29 -0.28 2.19
C HIS A 30 -9.07 -0.23 0.67
N PRO A 31 -9.54 -1.25 -0.06
CA PRO A 31 -9.60 -1.22 -1.52
C PRO A 31 -10.27 0.06 -2.04
N SER A 32 -9.59 0.73 -2.97
CA SER A 32 -10.11 1.94 -3.62
C SER A 32 -11.00 1.62 -4.83
N GLY A 33 -10.87 0.42 -5.40
CA GLY A 33 -11.61 0.02 -6.58
C GLY A 33 -11.17 -1.34 -7.13
N ARG A 34 -11.62 -1.64 -8.35
CA ARG A 34 -11.25 -2.85 -9.09
C ARG A 34 -11.12 -2.54 -10.57
N ILE A 35 -10.16 -3.18 -11.23
CA ILE A 35 -9.98 -3.14 -12.68
C ILE A 35 -10.24 -4.52 -13.27
N ARG A 36 -10.79 -4.57 -14.49
CA ARG A 36 -11.00 -5.81 -15.22
C ARG A 36 -9.79 -6.06 -16.14
N GLY A 37 -9.10 -7.17 -15.93
CA GLY A 37 -7.96 -7.57 -16.74
C GLY A 37 -8.35 -7.80 -18.19
N THR A 38 -7.49 -7.35 -19.09
CA THR A 38 -7.48 -7.66 -20.53
C THR A 38 -6.26 -8.52 -20.84
N ASN A 39 -6.24 -9.15 -22.02
CA ASN A 39 -4.99 -9.74 -22.49
C ASN A 39 -4.01 -8.59 -22.79
N PRO A 40 -2.75 -8.68 -22.34
CA PRO A 40 -1.74 -7.70 -22.72
C PRO A 40 -1.50 -7.75 -24.24
N PRO A 41 -1.19 -6.60 -24.88
CA PRO A 41 -0.68 -6.61 -26.25
C PRO A 41 0.59 -7.48 -26.38
N PRO A 42 0.92 -7.94 -27.60
CA PRO A 42 2.18 -8.66 -27.83
C PRO A 42 3.37 -7.87 -27.28
N ASP A 43 4.29 -8.57 -26.62
CA ASP A 43 5.53 -8.04 -26.04
C ASP A 43 5.36 -6.95 -24.97
N GLN A 44 4.13 -6.68 -24.50
CA GLN A 44 3.86 -5.70 -23.43
C GLN A 44 3.64 -6.32 -22.06
N CYS A 45 3.78 -7.64 -21.93
CA CYS A 45 3.85 -8.29 -20.63
C CYS A 45 5.16 -9.05 -20.51
N ASN A 46 6.06 -8.54 -19.67
CA ASN A 46 7.24 -9.26 -19.26
C ASN A 46 6.89 -10.17 -18.07
N GLN A 47 7.36 -11.42 -18.10
CA GLN A 47 7.18 -12.41 -17.03
C GLN A 47 8.48 -12.70 -16.27
N GLU A 48 9.54 -11.94 -16.53
CA GLU A 48 10.76 -11.93 -15.71
C GLU A 48 10.43 -11.53 -14.26
N ASN A 49 11.33 -11.90 -13.33
CA ASN A 49 11.23 -11.59 -11.90
C ASN A 49 9.87 -11.96 -11.27
N ASP A 50 9.31 -13.11 -11.67
CA ASP A 50 8.04 -13.64 -11.19
C ASP A 50 6.83 -12.72 -11.48
N SER A 51 6.90 -11.94 -12.56
CA SER A 51 5.82 -11.06 -12.99
C SER A 51 4.67 -11.81 -13.65
N ASP A 52 3.45 -11.50 -13.22
CA ASP A 52 2.20 -12.10 -13.71
C ASP A 52 1.47 -11.19 -14.70
N CYS A 53 1.08 -11.74 -15.86
CA CYS A 53 0.21 -11.02 -16.79
C CYS A 53 -1.24 -10.95 -16.30
N CYS A 54 -1.90 -9.84 -16.62
CA CYS A 54 -3.34 -9.71 -16.45
C CYS A 54 -4.09 -10.77 -17.26
N LYS A 55 -5.05 -11.44 -16.61
CA LYS A 55 -5.89 -12.48 -17.23
C LYS A 55 -7.20 -11.86 -17.68
N LYS A 56 -7.57 -12.05 -18.95
CA LYS A 56 -8.83 -11.54 -19.51
C LYS A 56 -10.03 -11.93 -18.64
N GLY A 57 -10.79 -10.92 -18.23
CA GLY A 57 -12.01 -11.10 -17.44
C GLY A 57 -11.81 -11.25 -15.92
N LYS A 58 -10.56 -11.45 -15.43
CA LYS A 58 -10.26 -11.46 -13.99
C LYS A 58 -10.29 -10.02 -13.44
N TYR A 59 -10.87 -9.83 -12.27
CA TYR A 59 -10.87 -8.53 -11.59
C TYR A 59 -9.69 -8.44 -10.61
N TYR A 60 -8.93 -7.35 -10.69
CA TYR A 60 -7.79 -7.04 -9.82
C TYR A 60 -8.15 -5.84 -8.94
N THR A 61 -7.83 -5.93 -7.66
CA THR A 61 -8.12 -4.87 -6.67
C THR A 61 -7.11 -3.74 -6.79
N THR A 62 -7.56 -2.49 -6.71
CA THR A 62 -6.69 -1.31 -6.70
C THR A 62 -6.69 -0.63 -5.35
N TYR A 63 -5.55 -0.08 -4.95
CA TYR A 63 -5.37 0.66 -3.72
C TYR A 63 -4.82 2.05 -4.01
N LYS A 64 -5.23 3.03 -3.21
CA LYS A 64 -4.68 4.40 -3.18
C LYS A 64 -4.08 4.72 -1.80
N CYS A 65 -3.82 3.67 -1.03
CA CYS A 65 -3.29 3.72 0.32
C CYS A 65 -2.43 2.48 0.56
N SER A 66 -1.59 2.57 1.59
CA SER A 66 -0.80 1.45 2.11
C SER A 66 -1.03 1.28 3.62
N PRO A 67 -0.60 0.14 4.21
CA PRO A 67 -0.63 -0.02 5.65
C PRO A 67 0.16 1.08 6.39
N PRO A 68 -0.15 1.38 7.66
CA PRO A 68 0.54 2.41 8.43
C PRO A 68 2.05 2.19 8.50
N VAL A 69 2.81 3.26 8.28
CA VAL A 69 4.26 3.26 8.41
C VAL A 69 4.63 3.29 9.89
N SER A 70 5.55 2.43 10.30
CA SER A 70 6.11 2.39 11.65
C SER A 70 7.64 2.30 11.60
N ARG A 71 8.31 2.30 12.76
CA ARG A 71 9.77 2.09 12.85
C ARG A 71 10.22 0.76 12.21
N SER A 72 9.33 -0.23 12.13
CA SER A 72 9.59 -1.53 11.51
C SER A 72 8.36 -1.99 10.72
N THR A 73 8.04 -1.28 9.66
CA THR A 73 6.92 -1.60 8.76
C THR A 73 7.15 -2.97 8.12
N LYS A 74 6.17 -3.87 8.26
CA LYS A 74 6.18 -5.15 7.55
C LYS A 74 5.84 -4.91 6.09
N ALA A 75 6.62 -5.52 5.19
CA ALA A 75 6.41 -5.45 3.76
C ALA A 75 6.78 -6.77 3.09
N THR A 76 6.30 -6.97 1.87
CA THR A 76 6.77 -8.03 0.98
C THR A 76 7.80 -7.43 0.04
N LEU A 77 9.01 -8.00 0.03
CA LEU A 77 10.05 -7.61 -0.93
C LEU A 77 9.83 -8.39 -2.23
N THR A 78 9.79 -7.67 -3.36
CA THR A 78 9.77 -8.24 -4.71
C THR A 78 11.02 -7.83 -5.46
N LEU A 79 11.33 -8.54 -6.55
CA LEU A 79 12.47 -8.22 -7.43
C LEU A 79 11.97 -7.45 -8.66
N ASN A 80 12.73 -6.44 -9.10
CA ASN A 80 12.44 -5.64 -10.28
C ASN A 80 13.74 -5.06 -10.83
N SER A 81 13.91 -5.03 -12.15
CA SER A 81 14.97 -4.31 -12.85
C SER A 81 14.53 -2.90 -13.18
N PHE A 82 15.31 -1.91 -12.75
CA PHE A 82 15.09 -0.48 -13.05
C PHE A 82 15.90 0.00 -14.24
N GLN A 83 16.62 -0.92 -14.91
CA GLN A 83 17.47 -0.58 -16.03
C GLN A 83 16.66 -0.39 -17.32
N LYS A 84 17.26 0.31 -18.28
CA LYS A 84 16.63 0.50 -19.58
C LYS A 84 16.48 -0.84 -20.30
N GLY A 85 15.25 -1.17 -20.67
CA GLY A 85 14.92 -2.44 -21.34
C GLY A 85 14.74 -3.62 -20.38
N GLY A 86 14.82 -3.40 -19.06
CA GLY A 86 14.40 -4.38 -18.06
C GLY A 86 12.87 -4.45 -17.91
N ASP A 87 12.41 -5.28 -16.97
CA ASP A 87 11.00 -5.51 -16.66
C ASP A 87 10.28 -4.32 -16.01
N GLY A 88 11.01 -3.39 -15.37
CA GLY A 88 10.43 -2.17 -14.80
C GLY A 88 9.83 -1.20 -15.84
N GLY A 89 10.14 -1.39 -17.13
CA GLY A 89 9.51 -0.67 -18.23
C GLY A 89 9.93 0.79 -18.37
N ALA A 90 9.19 1.70 -17.75
CA ALA A 90 9.40 3.15 -17.87
C ALA A 90 10.48 3.66 -16.88
N PRO A 91 11.05 4.85 -17.09
CA PRO A 91 11.94 5.48 -16.11
C PRO A 91 11.26 5.69 -14.75
N SER A 92 12.04 5.72 -13.68
CA SER A 92 11.56 5.92 -12.30
C SER A 92 10.89 7.28 -12.12
N GLU A 93 9.74 7.30 -11.43
CA GLU A 93 8.89 8.50 -11.31
C GLU A 93 9.58 9.66 -10.58
N CYS A 94 10.43 9.38 -9.59
CA CYS A 94 11.04 10.41 -8.75
C CYS A 94 12.03 11.30 -9.51
N ASP A 95 12.71 10.78 -10.54
CA ASP A 95 13.81 11.46 -11.22
C ASP A 95 13.78 11.33 -12.75
N ASN A 96 12.80 10.61 -13.31
CA ASN A 96 12.63 10.33 -14.73
C ASN A 96 13.85 9.63 -15.36
N GLN A 97 14.56 8.79 -14.59
CA GLN A 97 15.75 8.08 -15.05
C GLN A 97 15.63 6.56 -14.91
N TYR A 98 16.44 5.84 -15.68
CA TYR A 98 16.69 4.42 -15.46
C TYR A 98 17.86 4.25 -14.49
N HIS A 99 17.83 3.19 -13.70
CA HIS A 99 18.87 2.87 -12.72
C HIS A 99 19.45 1.49 -13.02
N SER A 100 20.79 1.35 -12.93
CA SER A 100 21.44 0.04 -13.06
C SER A 100 20.94 -0.92 -11.98
N ASP A 101 20.87 -2.22 -12.30
CA ASP A 101 20.52 -3.27 -11.33
C ASP A 101 21.55 -3.39 -10.18
N ASP A 102 22.76 -2.86 -10.37
CA ASP A 102 23.78 -2.78 -9.31
C ASP A 102 23.54 -1.62 -8.33
N THR A 103 22.64 -0.69 -8.66
CA THR A 103 22.28 0.44 -7.79
C THR A 103 21.17 0.01 -6.83
N PRO A 104 21.35 0.13 -5.50
CA PRO A 104 20.33 -0.24 -4.53
C PRO A 104 19.20 0.81 -4.49
N VAL A 105 18.20 0.63 -5.34
CA VAL A 105 16.98 1.44 -5.41
C VAL A 105 15.73 0.57 -5.22
N VAL A 106 14.62 1.20 -4.82
CA VAL A 106 13.34 0.52 -4.60
C VAL A 106 12.18 1.35 -5.13
N ALA A 107 11.09 0.67 -5.50
CA ALA A 107 9.78 1.28 -5.65
C ALA A 107 8.91 0.90 -4.45
N LEU A 108 8.02 1.82 -4.05
CA LEU A 108 7.05 1.58 -2.98
C LEU A 108 5.65 1.54 -3.58
N SER A 109 4.77 0.72 -2.98
CA SER A 109 3.35 0.78 -3.31
C SER A 109 2.78 2.17 -3.01
N THR A 110 1.75 2.57 -3.75
CA THR A 110 1.00 3.80 -3.47
C THR A 110 0.49 3.80 -2.02
N GLY A 111 0.78 4.86 -1.28
CA GLY A 111 0.57 4.98 0.16
C GLY A 111 -0.28 6.17 0.56
#